data_AF-A0A7Y6NPE4-F1
#
_entry.id   AF-A0A7Y6NPE4-F1
#
_cell.length_a   1.000
_cell.length_b   1.000
_cell.length_c   1.000
_cell.angle_alpha   90.00
_cell.angle_beta   90.00
_cell.angle_gamma   90.00
#
_symmetry.space_group_name_H-M   'P 1'
#
loop_
_entity.id
_entity.type
_entity.pdbx_description
1 polymer ?
#
loop_
_entity_poly.entity_id
_entity_poly.type
_entity_poly.pdbx_seq_one_letter_code
_entity_poly.pdbx_strand_id
1 'polypeptide(L)'
;MDSNASPTCPDCGFRIFNRRYPKCESCGALLPDSIVYTSAERSAIFEAERLGREAREREARARESDTVSGVPDELAATETIIRLS
;
A
#
# COMPACT_ATOMS: atom_id res chain seq x y z
N MET A 1 30.20 3.33 -16.38
CA MET A 1 30.14 3.52 -14.91
C MET A 1 28.81 2.95 -14.46
N ASP A 2 28.84 1.78 -13.84
CA ASP A 2 27.64 1.00 -13.49
C ASP A 2 26.89 1.66 -12.34
N SER A 3 25.97 2.58 -12.67
CA SER A 3 25.16 3.36 -11.72
C SER A 3 24.07 2.56 -10.99
N ASN A 4 24.15 1.22 -10.98
CA ASN A 4 23.10 0.35 -10.43
C ASN A 4 23.65 -0.69 -9.42
N ALA A 5 24.76 -0.37 -8.76
CA ALA A 5 25.24 -1.16 -7.65
C ALA A 5 24.46 -0.75 -6.39
N SER A 6 23.58 -1.64 -5.89
CA SER A 6 22.98 -1.46 -4.56
C SER A 6 24.09 -1.36 -3.50
N PRO A 7 23.98 -0.42 -2.54
CA PRO A 7 25.03 -0.25 -1.54
C PRO A 7 25.18 -1.50 -0.66
N THR A 8 26.40 -1.73 -0.19
CA THR A 8 26.73 -2.84 0.73
C THR A 8 27.13 -2.30 2.09
N CYS A 9 26.87 -3.08 3.14
CA CYS A 9 27.32 -2.79 4.50
C CYS A 9 28.85 -2.80 4.54
N PRO A 10 29.50 -1.74 5.07
CA PRO A 10 30.96 -1.69 5.15
C PRO A 10 31.53 -2.70 6.16
N ASP A 11 30.75 -3.09 7.19
CA ASP A 11 31.21 -4.02 8.23
C ASP A 11 31.13 -5.49 7.82
N CYS A 12 30.07 -5.91 7.14
CA CYS A 12 29.83 -7.33 6.82
C CYS A 12 29.66 -7.64 5.34
N GLY A 13 29.70 -6.64 4.46
CA GLY A 13 29.50 -6.82 3.01
C GLY A 13 28.06 -7.13 2.58
N PHE A 14 27.11 -7.21 3.51
CA PHE A 14 25.71 -7.50 3.20
C PHE A 14 25.10 -6.42 2.30
N ARG A 15 24.33 -6.84 1.29
CA ARG A 15 23.65 -5.90 0.38
C ARG A 15 22.50 -5.20 1.11
N ILE A 16 22.50 -3.88 1.15
CA ILE A 16 21.47 -3.09 1.82
C ILE A 16 20.28 -2.90 0.89
N PHE A 17 19.13 -3.48 1.28
CA PHE A 17 17.86 -3.31 0.59
C PHE A 17 17.01 -2.20 1.23
N ASN A 18 17.10 -2.05 2.55
CA ASN A 18 16.32 -1.08 3.31
C ASN A 18 17.17 0.11 3.77
N ARG A 19 17.16 1.18 2.98
CA ARG A 19 17.89 2.43 3.27
C ARG A 19 17.15 3.36 4.23
N ARG A 20 15.96 2.98 4.70
CA ARG A 20 15.15 3.80 5.61
C ARG A 20 15.56 3.62 7.07
N TYR A 21 16.27 2.54 7.39
CA TYR A 21 16.73 2.24 8.74
C TYR A 21 18.25 2.46 8.85
N PRO A 22 18.73 3.08 9.94
CA PRO A 22 20.15 3.41 10.11
C PRO A 22 21.02 2.21 10.51
N LYS A 23 20.52 0.97 10.46
CA LYS A 23 21.23 -0.23 10.89
C LYS A 23 21.20 -1.30 9.80
N CYS A 24 22.29 -2.05 9.70
CA CYS A 24 22.38 -3.21 8.83
C CYS A 24 21.42 -4.30 9.31
N GLU A 25 20.60 -4.83 8.42
CA GLU A 25 19.63 -5.90 8.72
C GLU A 25 20.30 -7.26 8.96
N SER A 26 21.56 -7.40 8.57
CA SER A 26 22.34 -8.64 8.76
C SER A 26 23.18 -8.61 10.04
N CYS A 27 24.02 -7.59 10.24
CA CYS A 27 24.95 -7.55 11.37
C CYS A 27 24.58 -6.54 12.46
N GLY A 28 23.58 -5.68 12.23
CA GLY A 28 23.15 -4.66 13.19
C GLY A 28 24.05 -3.42 13.30
N ALA A 29 25.17 -3.36 12.58
CA ALA A 29 26.07 -2.20 12.56
C ALA A 29 25.34 -0.95 12.06
N LEU A 30 25.77 0.22 12.55
CA LEU A 30 25.22 1.51 12.12
C LEU A 30 25.69 1.80 10.69
N LEU A 31 24.76 2.11 9.80
CA LEU A 31 25.07 2.46 8.42
C LEU A 31 25.40 3.95 8.29
N PRO A 32 26.34 4.34 7.41
CA PRO A 32 26.68 5.73 7.18
C PRO A 32 25.56 6.49 6.45
N ASP A 33 25.51 7.82 6.67
CA ASP A 33 24.53 8.73 6.06
C ASP A 33 24.60 8.77 4.52
N SER A 34 25.71 8.36 3.92
CA SER A 34 25.82 8.21 2.47
C SER A 34 25.02 7.01 1.92
N ILE A 35 24.73 6.02 2.78
CA ILE A 35 23.95 4.82 2.42
C ILE A 35 22.49 5.00 2.79
N VAL A 36 22.18 5.58 3.96
CA VAL A 36 20.80 5.71 4.42
C VAL A 36 20.17 7.03 3.97
N TYR A 37 18.85 7.05 3.83
CA TYR A 37 18.15 8.30 3.56
C TYR A 37 18.31 9.26 4.73
N THR A 38 18.47 10.54 4.43
CA THR A 38 18.43 11.61 5.42
C THR A 38 17.09 11.65 6.15
N SER A 39 17.03 12.33 7.28
CA SER A 39 15.76 12.45 8.02
C SER A 39 14.65 13.09 7.19
N ALA A 40 14.98 14.08 6.36
CA ALA A 40 14.01 14.77 5.51
C ALA A 40 13.46 13.83 4.42
N GLU A 41 14.34 13.07 3.76
CA GLU A 41 13.94 12.08 2.75
C GLU A 41 13.08 10.98 3.35
N ARG A 42 13.43 10.46 4.52
CA ARG A 42 12.60 9.47 5.23
C ARG A 42 11.21 10.03 5.52
N SER A 43 11.12 11.24 6.06
CA SER A 43 9.82 11.89 6.33
C SER A 43 8.98 12.08 5.07
N ALA A 44 9.60 12.50 3.96
CA ALA A 44 8.89 12.66 2.69
C ALA A 44 8.33 11.33 2.16
N ILE A 45 9.09 10.25 2.31
CA ILE A 45 8.65 8.91 1.92
C ILE A 45 7.46 8.46 2.79
N PHE A 46 7.55 8.60 4.11
CA PHE A 46 6.46 8.23 5.01
C PHE A 46 5.18 9.02 4.74
N GLU A 47 5.31 10.31 4.44
CA GLU A 47 4.17 11.16 4.13
C GLU A 47 3.51 10.78 2.80
N ALA A 48 4.31 10.49 1.77
CA ALA A 48 3.80 10.00 0.49
C ALA A 48 3.05 8.66 0.64
N GLU A 49 3.57 7.74 1.46
CA GLU A 49 2.91 6.46 1.76
C GLU A 49 1.60 6.64 2.53
N ARG A 50 1.57 7.58 3.49
CA ARG A 50 0.36 7.94 4.24
C ARG A 50 -0.73 8.46 3.31
N LEU A 51 -0.41 9.46 2.48
CA LEU A 51 -1.35 10.04 1.52
C LEU A 51 -1.85 9.00 0.50
N GLY A 52 -0.95 8.14 0.00
CA GLY A 52 -1.30 7.07 -0.92
C GLY A 52 -2.25 6.03 -0.32
N ARG A 53 -2.11 5.71 0.98
CA ARG A 53 -3.04 4.83 1.70
C ARG A 53 -4.42 5.46 1.82
N GLU A 54 -4.48 6.72 2.27
CA GLU A 54 -5.74 7.45 2.46
C GLU A 54 -6.51 7.59 1.15
N ALA A 55 -5.82 7.84 0.04
CA ALA A 55 -6.43 7.90 -1.29
C ALA A 55 -7.05 6.56 -1.71
N ARG A 56 -6.34 5.43 -1.48
CA ARG A 56 -6.85 4.09 -1.79
C ARG A 56 -8.05 3.71 -0.92
N GLU A 57 -8.02 4.05 0.36
CA GLU A 57 -9.15 3.83 1.28
C GLU A 57 -10.38 4.64 0.89
N ARG A 58 -10.19 5.89 0.44
CA ARG A 58 -11.28 6.72 -0.09
C ARG A 58 -11.87 6.13 -1.37
N GLU A 59 -11.02 5.68 -2.30
CA GLU A 59 -11.47 5.05 -3.54
C GLU A 59 -12.24 3.75 -3.27
N ALA A 60 -11.73 2.90 -2.37
CA ALA A 60 -12.42 1.67 -1.96
C ALA A 60 -13.81 1.97 -1.40
N ARG A 61 -13.91 2.93 -0.47
CA ARG A 61 -15.19 3.33 0.12
C ARG A 61 -16.16 3.92 -0.89
N ALA A 62 -15.68 4.72 -1.84
CA ALA A 62 -16.51 5.26 -2.92
C ALA A 62 -17.09 4.13 -3.78
N ARG A 63 -16.27 3.12 -4.15
CA ARG A 63 -16.73 1.95 -4.91
C ARG A 63 -17.77 1.12 -4.17
N GLU A 64 -17.59 0.90 -2.86
CA GLU A 64 -18.57 0.18 -2.02
C GLU A 64 -19.91 0.93 -1.92
N SER A 65 -19.88 2.27 -1.99
CA SER A 65 -21.08 3.10 -1.95
C SER A 65 -21.88 3.05 -3.25
N ASP A 66 -21.21 2.87 -4.40
CA ASP A 66 -21.85 2.73 -5.72
C ASP A 66 -22.50 1.34 -5.92
N THR A 67 -21.96 0.27 -5.32
CA THR A 67 -22.51 -1.09 -5.47
C THR A 67 -23.77 -1.37 -4.64
N VAL A 68 -24.13 -0.54 -3.66
CA VAL A 68 -25.30 -0.76 -2.78
C VAL A 68 -26.59 -0.06 -3.25
N SER A 69 -26.59 0.57 -4.44
CA SER A 69 -27.77 1.30 -4.95
C SER A 69 -28.45 0.64 -6.17
N GLY A 70 -28.25 -0.67 -6.37
CA GLY A 70 -28.74 -1.41 -7.54
C GLY A 70 -29.61 -2.63 -7.22
N VAL A 71 -30.65 -2.49 -6.39
CA VAL A 71 -31.77 -3.44 -6.36
C VAL A 71 -33.07 -2.63 -6.43
N PRO A 72 -33.77 -2.61 -7.57
CA PRO A 72 -35.12 -2.06 -7.62
C PRO A 72 -36.05 -2.96 -6.81
N ASP A 73 -36.59 -2.37 -5.76
CA ASP A 73 -37.82 -2.74 -5.08
C ASP A 73 -38.98 -2.70 -6.09
N GLU A 74 -39.47 -3.85 -6.57
CA GLU A 74 -40.78 -3.88 -7.23
C GLU A 74 -41.50 -5.25 -7.10
N LEU A 75 -42.63 -5.17 -6.37
CA LEU A 75 -43.84 -6.00 -6.37
C LEU A 75 -43.88 -7.34 -5.62
N ALA A 76 -44.23 -7.21 -4.34
CA ALA A 76 -45.33 -7.99 -3.77
C ALA A 76 -46.68 -7.64 -4.47
N ALA A 77 -47.41 -8.68 -4.89
CA ALA A 77 -48.81 -8.77 -5.37
C ALA A 77 -48.79 -9.56 -6.71
N THR A 78 -49.33 -10.76 -6.85
CA THR A 78 -50.66 -11.24 -6.43
C THR A 78 -50.69 -12.76 -6.44
N GLU A 79 -51.25 -13.38 -5.39
CA GLU A 79 -51.99 -14.63 -5.54
C GLU A 79 -53.07 -14.45 -6.62
N THR A 80 -53.13 -15.30 -7.65
CA THR A 80 -54.38 -15.75 -8.29
C THR A 80 -54.11 -16.98 -9.16
N ILE A 81 -54.79 -18.04 -8.77
CA ILE A 81 -55.05 -19.32 -9.44
C ILE A 81 -55.58 -19.11 -10.87
N ILE A 82 -55.01 -19.76 -11.91
CA ILE A 82 -55.79 -20.30 -13.06
C ILE A 82 -55.20 -21.63 -13.56
N ARG A 83 -56.13 -22.56 -13.77
CA ARG A 83 -56.11 -23.97 -14.19
C ARG A 83 -55.60 -24.29 -15.61
N LEU A 84 -55.22 -25.57 -15.78
CA LEU A 84 -55.17 -26.43 -16.99
C LEU A 84 -54.06 -26.11 -18.02
N SER A 85 -53.27 -27.09 -18.46
CA SER A 85 -53.69 -28.33 -19.14
C SER A 85 -52.71 -29.48 -18.93
#